data_AF-A0A3D1T4U9-F1
#
_entry.id   AF-A0A3D1T4U9-F1
#
_cell.length_a   1.000
_cell.length_b   1.000
_cell.length_c   1.000
_cell.angle_alpha   90.00
_cell.angle_beta   90.00
_cell.angle_gamma   90.00
#
_symmetry.space_group_name_H-M   'P 1'
#
loop_
_entity.id
_entity.type
_entity.pdbx_description
1 polymer ?
#
loop_
_entity_poly.entity_id
_entity_poly.type
_entity_poly.pdbx_seq_one_letter_code
_entity_poly.pdbx_strand_id
1 'polypeptide(L)'
;MQALDLGTYEVYDVRAPIGRLMSRQAGGRVSYPAPGGQVSGDVELIRHLAIEQGTLQKIDDVFDNRADVPQAVIDPDDYLRRILESPGQTHLRNFVNSIRQRQDELARLPADGVLVINGVAGSGKTSIGYFRLSYLLYPADHARFNAERMIIFGPNHDFLQFTAHLLPELAKKNIRQTTFADWALEYMGLNEKYAICDTVNSIVLDAAIDREIRVQEFKRANLKGSRKMQQLLDRYIEHRRNIFDMPPEGLTLEGPRGISVTFSVEEVKQMYTDTRHYHASVASDRRQLHGRLLTQAKQKYRELSGNQAIEWDETLEADAHRTLSKQVGRILNSCWPRLDAVSDYYDLCKDEQLLKQLNDPALTDADLLTKEEMSLLPITKYAPLMIEAEDVAAILYLYHNYQGFKSAKFDHILIDEGQDFSYLQYAILKKHSRDCSMTILGDMAQSIYSYRGIRKWS
;
A
#
# COMPACT_ATOMS: atom_id res chain seq x y z
N MET A 1 -36.39 -41.26 -7.83
CA MET A 1 -35.04 -40.66 -7.77
C MET A 1 -34.06 -41.68 -8.29
N GLN A 2 -33.82 -41.70 -9.60
CA GLN A 2 -32.70 -42.44 -10.17
C GLN A 2 -31.44 -41.64 -9.85
N ALA A 3 -30.56 -42.20 -9.02
CA ALA A 3 -29.22 -41.69 -8.89
C ALA A 3 -28.56 -41.83 -10.27
N LEU A 4 -28.34 -40.70 -10.94
CA LEU A 4 -27.47 -40.63 -12.09
C LEU A 4 -26.07 -41.05 -11.62
N ASP A 5 -25.67 -42.26 -11.98
CA ASP A 5 -24.30 -42.74 -11.85
C ASP A 5 -23.43 -41.97 -12.85
N LEU A 6 -23.04 -40.76 -12.44
CA LEU A 6 -22.05 -39.94 -13.13
C LEU A 6 -20.70 -40.60 -12.82
N GLY A 7 -20.27 -41.47 -13.73
CA GLY A 7 -19.13 -42.37 -13.57
C GLY A 7 -17.91 -41.75 -12.87
N THR A 8 -17.19 -42.58 -12.14
CA THR A 8 -15.93 -42.25 -11.48
C THR A 8 -14.95 -41.61 -12.47
N TYR A 9 -14.65 -40.33 -12.26
CA TYR A 9 -13.61 -39.64 -13.02
C TYR A 9 -12.25 -40.16 -12.56
N GLU A 10 -11.39 -40.55 -13.49
CA GLU A 10 -10.05 -41.08 -13.18
C GLU A 10 -9.04 -39.96 -12.82
N VAL A 11 -9.31 -38.72 -13.26
CA VAL A 11 -8.47 -37.55 -12.99
C VAL A 11 -9.37 -36.36 -12.62
N TYR A 12 -9.11 -35.75 -11.46
CA TYR A 12 -9.81 -34.57 -10.98
C TYR A 12 -8.91 -33.32 -11.09
N ASP A 13 -9.48 -32.20 -11.53
CA ASP A 13 -8.79 -30.90 -11.53
C ASP A 13 -8.52 -30.44 -10.08
N VAL A 14 -7.33 -29.89 -9.83
CA VAL A 14 -6.91 -29.41 -8.49
C VAL A 14 -7.82 -28.29 -7.94
N ARG A 15 -8.55 -27.57 -8.80
CA ARG A 15 -9.51 -26.53 -8.42
C ARG A 15 -10.86 -27.09 -7.98
N ALA A 16 -11.11 -28.39 -8.17
CA ALA A 16 -12.33 -29.04 -7.69
C ALA A 16 -12.39 -29.00 -6.15
N PRO A 17 -13.60 -29.03 -5.54
CA PRO A 17 -13.74 -29.00 -4.09
C PRO A 17 -12.91 -30.06 -3.35
N ILE A 18 -12.76 -31.25 -3.95
CA ILE A 18 -11.95 -32.36 -3.41
C ILE A 18 -10.43 -32.08 -3.47
N GLY A 19 -9.97 -31.26 -4.42
CA GLY A 19 -8.56 -30.87 -4.56
C GLY A 19 -8.02 -30.08 -3.37
N ARG A 20 -8.90 -29.46 -2.57
CA ARG A 20 -8.55 -28.79 -1.30
C ARG A 20 -7.99 -29.75 -0.25
N LEU A 21 -8.26 -31.05 -0.36
CA LEU A 21 -7.69 -32.06 0.54
C LEU A 21 -6.19 -32.28 0.29
N MET A 22 -5.70 -31.97 -0.92
CA MET A 22 -4.27 -32.08 -1.24
C MET A 22 -3.46 -30.89 -0.71
N SER A 23 -4.09 -29.75 -0.44
CA SER A 23 -3.40 -28.51 -0.01
C SER A 23 -3.37 -28.31 1.50
N ARG A 24 -4.33 -28.87 2.24
CA ARG A 24 -4.25 -28.97 3.70
C ARG A 24 -3.44 -30.22 4.04
N GLN A 25 -2.34 -30.08 4.77
CA GLN A 25 -1.61 -31.20 5.37
C GLN A 25 -2.47 -31.91 6.43
N ALA A 26 -3.57 -32.52 6.01
CA ALA A 26 -4.52 -33.18 6.88
C ALA A 26 -4.42 -34.68 6.61
N GLY A 27 -3.40 -35.29 7.20
CA GLY A 27 -3.41 -36.73 7.41
C GLY A 27 -4.55 -37.12 8.35
N GLY A 28 -5.19 -38.25 8.11
CA GLY A 28 -6.31 -38.76 8.92
C GLY A 28 -7.68 -38.26 8.46
N ARG A 29 -8.56 -37.94 9.42
CA ARG A 29 -9.97 -37.60 9.14
C ARG A 29 -10.11 -36.16 8.67
N VAL A 30 -10.65 -35.98 7.46
CA VAL A 30 -10.78 -34.68 6.79
C VAL A 30 -12.22 -34.35 6.44
N SER A 31 -12.50 -33.06 6.24
CA SER A 31 -13.76 -32.62 5.65
C SER A 31 -13.57 -31.43 4.71
N TYR A 32 -14.36 -31.38 3.64
CA TYR A 32 -14.36 -30.29 2.68
C TYR A 32 -15.80 -29.91 2.28
N PRO A 33 -16.07 -28.63 1.97
CA PRO A 33 -17.38 -28.20 1.48
C PRO A 33 -17.54 -28.56 0.00
N ALA A 34 -18.66 -29.18 -0.36
CA ALA A 34 -19.07 -29.46 -1.74
C ALA A 34 -20.46 -28.85 -2.02
N PRO A 35 -20.88 -28.69 -3.29
CA PRO A 35 -22.20 -28.15 -3.63
C PRO A 35 -23.39 -28.90 -2.99
N GLY A 36 -23.21 -30.17 -2.65
CA GLY A 36 -24.20 -31.00 -1.95
C GLY A 36 -24.12 -30.99 -0.41
N GLY A 37 -23.26 -30.16 0.19
CA GLY A 37 -23.03 -30.12 1.62
C GLY A 37 -21.58 -30.45 2.01
N GLN A 38 -21.32 -30.55 3.31
CA GLN A 38 -19.99 -30.90 3.81
C GLN A 38 -19.75 -32.40 3.65
N VAL A 39 -18.67 -32.76 2.98
CA VAL A 39 -18.24 -34.15 2.78
C VAL A 39 -17.09 -34.43 3.74
N SER A 40 -17.12 -35.60 4.39
CA SER A 40 -16.06 -36.04 5.32
C SER A 40 -15.60 -37.44 4.98
N GLY A 41 -14.32 -37.73 5.21
CA GLY A 41 -13.72 -39.03 4.96
C GLY A 41 -12.32 -39.12 5.55
N ASP A 42 -11.74 -40.30 5.49
CA ASP A 42 -10.38 -40.56 5.97
C ASP A 42 -9.43 -40.60 4.77
N VAL A 43 -8.30 -39.89 4.88
CA VAL A 43 -7.22 -39.95 3.89
C VAL A 43 -6.26 -41.04 4.33
N GLU A 44 -6.03 -42.03 3.47
CA GLU A 44 -5.08 -43.11 3.73
C GLU A 44 -3.73 -42.91 3.04
N LEU A 45 -3.72 -42.35 1.83
CA LEU A 45 -2.51 -42.05 1.07
C LEU A 45 -2.62 -40.69 0.37
N ILE A 46 -1.57 -39.88 0.46
CA ILE A 46 -1.31 -38.76 -0.45
C ILE A 46 0.02 -39.03 -1.14
N ARG A 47 0.07 -38.94 -2.47
CA ARG A 47 1.25 -39.25 -3.29
C ARG A 47 1.44 -38.19 -4.37
N HIS A 48 2.65 -37.67 -4.49
CA HIS A 48 3.06 -36.81 -5.59
C HIS A 48 3.77 -37.64 -6.66
N LEU A 49 3.44 -37.39 -7.93
CA LEU A 49 4.02 -38.05 -9.09
C LEU A 49 4.74 -36.99 -9.93
N ALA A 50 6.04 -37.19 -10.17
CA ALA A 50 6.78 -36.39 -11.13
C ALA A 50 6.72 -37.09 -12.49
N ILE A 51 6.01 -36.50 -13.45
CA ILE A 51 5.85 -37.05 -14.80
C ILE A 51 6.46 -36.07 -15.80
N GLU A 52 7.42 -36.53 -16.58
CA GLU A 52 8.07 -35.73 -17.63
C GLU A 52 7.97 -36.47 -18.95
N GLN A 53 7.43 -35.80 -19.98
CA GLN A 53 7.18 -36.37 -21.31
C GLN A 53 6.44 -37.72 -21.29
N GLY A 54 5.43 -37.84 -20.41
CA GLY A 54 4.65 -39.08 -20.27
C GLY A 54 5.36 -40.22 -19.54
N THR A 55 6.59 -40.00 -19.05
CA THR A 55 7.34 -40.98 -18.25
C THR A 55 7.30 -40.59 -16.78
N LEU A 56 6.93 -41.54 -15.92
CA LEU A 56 6.98 -41.35 -14.48
C LEU A 56 8.43 -41.34 -14.01
N GLN A 57 8.92 -40.18 -13.60
CA GLN A 57 10.29 -39.97 -13.15
C GLN A 57 10.46 -40.30 -11.66
N LYS A 58 9.46 -39.95 -10.84
CA LYS A 58 9.54 -40.09 -9.39
C LYS A 58 8.16 -40.26 -8.76
N ILE A 59 8.13 -40.99 -7.64
CA ILE A 59 6.97 -41.12 -6.77
C ILE A 59 7.40 -40.69 -5.36
N ASP A 60 6.67 -39.75 -4.78
CA ASP A 60 6.89 -39.27 -3.41
C ASP A 60 5.61 -39.46 -2.58
N ASP A 61 5.67 -40.30 -1.55
CA ASP A 61 4.55 -40.51 -0.62
C ASP A 61 4.54 -39.41 0.45
N VAL A 62 3.47 -38.60 0.41
CA VAL A 62 3.26 -37.41 1.26
C VAL A 62 2.61 -37.75 2.59
N PHE A 63 1.77 -38.76 2.56
CA PHE A 63 1.11 -39.32 3.73
C PHE A 63 0.80 -40.77 3.39
N ASP A 64 1.14 -41.73 4.25
CA ASP A 64 0.73 -43.13 4.10
C ASP A 64 0.40 -43.72 5.48
N ASN A 65 -0.89 -43.99 5.71
CA ASN A 65 -1.40 -44.60 6.94
C ASN A 65 -1.62 -46.11 6.77
N ARG A 66 -1.19 -46.71 5.65
CA ARG A 66 -1.43 -48.12 5.32
C ARG A 66 -0.28 -49.05 5.72
N ALA A 67 0.78 -48.51 6.35
CA ALA A 67 1.94 -49.30 6.79
C ALA A 67 2.44 -48.83 8.17
N ASP A 68 3.03 -49.74 8.96
CA ASP A 68 3.80 -49.47 10.20
C ASP A 68 5.11 -48.71 9.92
N VAL A 69 5.09 -47.80 8.95
CA VAL A 69 6.19 -46.93 8.58
C VAL A 69 6.10 -45.70 9.50
N PRO A 70 7.17 -45.34 10.23
CA PRO A 70 7.16 -44.13 11.04
C PRO A 70 6.71 -42.96 10.18
N GLN A 71 5.71 -42.22 10.64
CA GLN A 71 5.15 -41.04 9.98
C GLN A 71 6.23 -40.30 9.19
N ALA A 72 6.25 -40.49 7.87
CA ALA A 72 7.00 -39.63 7.00
C ALA A 72 6.23 -38.31 6.99
N VAL A 73 6.50 -37.49 8.01
CA VAL A 73 6.29 -36.06 7.95
C VAL A 73 6.92 -35.65 6.63
N ILE A 74 6.12 -35.21 5.65
CA ILE A 74 6.71 -34.36 4.62
C ILE A 74 7.15 -33.12 5.36
N ASP A 75 8.44 -33.18 5.62
CA ASP A 75 9.28 -32.10 6.00
C ASP A 75 9.08 -31.01 4.94
N PRO A 76 8.63 -29.81 5.32
CA PRO A 76 8.68 -28.68 4.39
C PRO A 76 10.11 -28.42 3.88
N ASP A 77 11.12 -29.12 4.43
CA ASP A 77 12.46 -29.25 3.86
C ASP A 77 12.53 -29.97 2.50
N ASP A 78 11.56 -30.74 1.99
CA ASP A 78 11.74 -31.44 0.70
C ASP A 78 11.75 -30.48 -0.51
N TYR A 79 11.01 -29.36 -0.45
CA TYR A 79 11.07 -28.32 -1.49
C TYR A 79 12.25 -27.37 -1.29
N LEU A 80 12.55 -27.03 -0.04
CA LEU A 80 13.77 -26.36 0.35
C LEU A 80 14.97 -27.12 -0.22
N ARG A 81 15.04 -28.44 0.00
CA ARG A 81 16.00 -29.37 -0.60
C ARG A 81 15.98 -29.34 -2.13
N ARG A 82 14.82 -29.28 -2.79
CA ARG A 82 14.75 -29.16 -4.27
C ARG A 82 15.26 -27.82 -4.81
N ILE A 83 15.01 -26.70 -4.12
CA ILE A 83 15.63 -25.39 -4.45
C ILE A 83 17.13 -25.45 -4.14
N LEU A 84 17.50 -26.08 -3.02
CA LEU A 84 18.88 -26.44 -2.66
C LEU A 84 19.50 -27.49 -3.59
N GLU A 85 18.78 -28.09 -4.51
CA GLU A 85 19.32 -29.07 -5.46
C GLU A 85 19.31 -28.51 -6.89
N SER A 86 18.63 -27.38 -7.10
CA SER A 86 18.62 -26.63 -8.35
C SER A 86 20.00 -26.00 -8.67
N PRO A 87 20.49 -26.10 -9.92
CA PRO A 87 21.77 -25.50 -10.33
C PRO A 87 21.80 -23.99 -10.10
N GLY A 88 22.90 -23.45 -9.56
CA GLY A 88 23.08 -22.00 -9.33
C GLY A 88 22.63 -21.47 -7.95
N GLN A 89 22.09 -22.31 -7.08
CA GLN A 89 21.57 -21.93 -5.75
C GLN A 89 22.58 -22.14 -4.60
N THR A 90 23.90 -22.03 -4.86
CA THR A 90 24.96 -22.35 -3.88
C THR A 90 24.85 -21.55 -2.57
N HIS A 91 24.43 -20.28 -2.65
CA HIS A 91 24.24 -19.44 -1.46
C HIS A 91 23.03 -19.86 -0.62
N LEU A 92 21.91 -20.19 -1.26
CA LEU A 92 20.72 -20.70 -0.57
C LEU A 92 21.04 -22.04 0.11
N ARG A 93 21.77 -22.93 -0.57
CA ARG A 93 22.26 -24.22 -0.02
C ARG A 93 23.04 -24.02 1.27
N ASN A 94 24.02 -23.13 1.23
CA ASN A 94 24.86 -22.84 2.39
C ASN A 94 24.06 -22.19 3.53
N PHE A 95 23.09 -21.33 3.20
CA PHE A 95 22.22 -20.70 4.21
C PHE A 95 21.26 -21.69 4.86
N VAL A 96 20.57 -22.54 4.10
CA VAL A 96 19.65 -23.53 4.67
C VAL A 96 20.39 -24.57 5.49
N ASN A 97 21.56 -25.03 5.01
CA ASN A 97 22.40 -25.95 5.77
C ASN A 97 22.97 -25.33 7.07
N SER A 98 22.94 -24.00 7.20
CA SER A 98 23.38 -23.27 8.39
C SER A 98 22.24 -22.62 9.18
N ILE A 99 21.01 -22.68 8.68
CA ILE A 99 19.82 -22.17 9.34
C ILE A 99 19.61 -22.99 10.60
N ARG A 100 19.45 -22.28 11.71
CA ARG A 100 19.05 -22.92 12.96
C ARG A 100 17.53 -23.13 12.94
N GLN A 101 17.03 -24.20 13.56
CA GLN A 101 15.60 -24.52 13.67
C GLN A 101 14.69 -23.29 13.91
N ARG A 102 15.10 -22.39 14.81
CA ARG A 102 14.37 -21.15 15.13
C ARG A 102 14.26 -20.15 13.97
N GLN A 103 15.23 -20.11 13.06
CA GLN A 103 15.22 -19.22 11.88
C GLN A 103 14.27 -19.73 10.80
N ASP A 104 14.18 -21.06 10.64
CA ASP A 104 13.22 -21.70 9.75
C ASP A 104 11.77 -21.48 10.23
N GLU A 105 11.51 -21.66 11.54
CA GLU A 105 10.20 -21.39 12.15
C GLU A 105 9.72 -19.94 11.87
N LEU A 106 10.62 -18.95 12.00
CA LEU A 106 10.29 -17.54 11.74
C LEU A 106 9.88 -17.30 10.27
N ALA A 107 10.52 -17.97 9.33
CA ALA A 107 10.21 -17.82 7.92
C ALA A 107 8.83 -18.39 7.56
N ARG A 108 8.39 -19.43 8.28
CA ARG A 108 7.14 -20.17 8.04
C ARG A 108 5.92 -19.62 8.79
N LEU A 109 6.08 -18.57 9.60
CA LEU A 109 4.95 -17.96 10.32
C LEU A 109 3.85 -17.46 9.34
N PRO A 110 2.57 -17.43 9.74
CA PRO A 110 1.50 -16.86 8.92
C PRO A 110 1.81 -15.44 8.46
N ALA A 111 1.33 -15.07 7.27
CA ALA A 111 1.52 -13.73 6.69
C ALA A 111 0.40 -12.74 7.07
N ASP A 112 -0.53 -13.13 7.93
CA ASP A 112 -1.57 -12.25 8.45
C ASP A 112 -0.98 -11.25 9.44
N GLY A 113 -0.98 -9.97 9.07
CA GLY A 113 -0.46 -8.88 9.90
C GLY A 113 1.06 -8.68 9.81
N VAL A 114 1.60 -8.09 10.88
CA VAL A 114 2.97 -7.55 10.91
C VAL A 114 3.87 -8.47 11.73
N LEU A 115 4.93 -8.99 11.10
CA LEU A 115 6.02 -9.72 11.75
C LEU A 115 7.24 -8.83 11.88
N VAL A 116 7.75 -8.64 13.10
CA VAL A 116 9.02 -7.95 13.35
C VAL A 116 10.09 -8.96 13.77
N ILE A 117 11.17 -9.05 13.00
CA ILE A 117 12.35 -9.88 13.29
C ILE A 117 13.47 -8.97 13.79
N ASN A 118 13.57 -8.86 15.11
CA ASN A 118 14.61 -8.09 15.78
C ASN A 118 15.82 -8.97 16.10
N GLY A 119 17.01 -8.58 15.67
CA GLY A 119 18.25 -9.32 15.94
C GLY A 119 19.49 -8.52 15.59
N VAL A 120 20.66 -8.92 16.10
CA VAL A 120 21.92 -8.17 15.90
C VAL A 120 22.52 -8.33 14.50
N ALA A 121 23.48 -7.49 14.13
CA ALA A 121 24.29 -7.67 12.92
C ALA A 121 24.84 -9.11 12.83
N GLY A 122 24.83 -9.67 11.62
CA GLY A 122 25.30 -11.04 11.37
C GLY A 122 24.34 -12.15 11.82
N SER A 123 23.17 -11.83 12.38
CA SER A 123 22.19 -12.85 12.80
C SER A 123 21.38 -13.48 11.65
N GLY A 124 21.64 -13.06 10.39
CA GLY A 124 20.99 -13.61 9.19
C GLY A 124 19.57 -13.11 8.92
N LYS A 125 19.15 -11.96 9.47
CA LYS A 125 17.78 -11.43 9.34
C LYS A 125 17.32 -11.27 7.89
N THR A 126 18.13 -10.63 7.06
CA THR A 126 17.87 -10.44 5.62
C THR A 126 17.63 -11.78 4.93
N SER A 127 18.49 -12.76 5.18
CA SER A 127 18.34 -14.10 4.62
C SER A 127 17.05 -14.78 5.08
N ILE A 128 16.64 -14.62 6.34
CA ILE A 128 15.34 -15.11 6.86
C ILE A 128 14.18 -14.43 6.11
N GLY A 129 14.23 -13.10 5.92
CA GLY A 129 13.19 -12.37 5.19
C GLY A 129 13.07 -12.79 3.72
N TYR A 130 14.20 -13.00 3.04
CA TYR A 130 14.20 -13.43 1.64
C TYR A 130 13.73 -14.87 1.48
N PHE A 131 14.11 -15.73 2.42
CA PHE A 131 13.60 -17.08 2.49
C PHE A 131 12.09 -17.11 2.75
N ARG A 132 11.60 -16.26 3.66
CA ARG A 132 10.17 -16.06 3.93
C ARG A 132 9.41 -15.64 2.67
N LEU A 133 9.90 -14.67 1.89
CA LEU A 133 9.25 -14.29 0.64
C LEU A 133 9.08 -15.48 -0.32
N SER A 134 10.10 -16.32 -0.39
CA SER A 134 10.08 -17.52 -1.23
C SER A 134 9.10 -18.57 -0.72
N TYR A 135 8.98 -18.71 0.60
CA TYR A 135 7.97 -19.54 1.25
C TYR A 135 6.55 -19.04 0.96
N LEU A 136 6.30 -17.73 1.05
CA LEU A 136 4.97 -17.15 0.76
C LEU A 136 4.56 -17.26 -0.71
N LEU A 137 5.53 -17.36 -1.62
CA LEU A 137 5.28 -17.62 -3.05
C LEU A 137 4.99 -19.09 -3.36
N TYR A 138 5.05 -19.98 -2.37
CA TYR A 138 4.89 -21.42 -2.59
C TYR A 138 3.46 -21.82 -3.03
N PRO A 139 3.27 -22.89 -3.83
CA PRO A 139 2.01 -23.18 -4.51
C PRO A 139 0.78 -23.43 -3.65
N ALA A 140 0.94 -23.78 -2.38
CA ALA A 140 -0.18 -23.87 -1.45
C ALA A 140 -0.93 -22.52 -1.28
N ASP A 141 -0.22 -21.40 -1.48
CA ASP A 141 -0.73 -20.04 -1.30
C ASP A 141 -0.72 -19.18 -2.59
N HIS A 142 -0.54 -19.78 -3.78
CA HIS A 142 -0.60 -19.05 -5.06
C HIS A 142 -1.91 -18.27 -5.27
N ALA A 143 -3.00 -18.66 -4.62
CA ALA A 143 -4.25 -17.88 -4.66
C ALA A 143 -4.14 -16.54 -3.92
N ARG A 144 -3.21 -16.41 -2.97
CA ARG A 144 -3.05 -15.25 -2.08
C ARG A 144 -1.91 -14.33 -2.50
N PHE A 145 -0.73 -14.86 -2.82
CA PHE A 145 0.48 -14.05 -3.09
C PHE A 145 0.91 -14.11 -4.56
N ASN A 146 1.09 -12.94 -5.17
CA ASN A 146 1.75 -12.79 -6.47
C ASN A 146 3.06 -12.02 -6.28
N ALA A 147 4.16 -12.54 -6.83
CA ALA A 147 5.48 -11.92 -6.76
C ALA A 147 5.52 -10.48 -7.29
N GLU A 148 4.77 -10.17 -8.35
CA GLU A 148 4.65 -8.80 -8.92
C GLU A 148 3.94 -7.83 -7.96
N ARG A 149 3.17 -8.36 -7.02
CA ARG A 149 2.50 -7.61 -5.94
C ARG A 149 3.23 -7.75 -4.61
N MET A 150 4.49 -8.18 -4.61
CA MET A 150 5.36 -8.16 -3.44
C MET A 150 6.47 -7.14 -3.67
N ILE A 151 6.94 -6.55 -2.57
CA ILE A 151 7.97 -5.51 -2.63
C ILE A 151 8.94 -5.63 -1.45
N ILE A 152 10.21 -5.36 -1.73
CA ILE A 152 11.30 -5.28 -0.76
C ILE A 152 11.76 -3.83 -0.69
N PHE A 153 11.67 -3.26 0.51
CA PHE A 153 12.27 -1.97 0.82
C PHE A 153 13.59 -2.15 1.54
N GLY A 154 14.65 -1.54 1.01
CA GLY A 154 15.96 -1.46 1.65
C GLY A 154 16.36 -0.02 1.99
N PRO A 155 17.41 0.16 2.79
CA PRO A 155 17.88 1.47 3.26
C PRO A 155 18.51 2.32 2.14
N ASN A 156 19.16 1.68 1.15
CA ASN A 156 19.77 2.34 0.00
C ASN A 156 20.01 1.34 -1.16
N HIS A 157 20.38 1.85 -2.33
CA HIS A 157 20.61 1.02 -3.51
C HIS A 157 21.80 0.07 -3.38
N ASP A 158 22.90 0.51 -2.78
CA ASP A 158 24.10 -0.33 -2.61
C ASP A 158 23.80 -1.57 -1.77
N PHE A 159 23.00 -1.39 -0.70
CA PHE A 159 22.52 -2.48 0.14
C PHE A 159 21.61 -3.44 -0.64
N LEU A 160 20.66 -2.90 -1.42
CA LEU A 160 19.77 -3.73 -2.24
C LEU A 160 20.56 -4.53 -3.29
N GLN A 161 21.53 -3.90 -3.96
CA GLN A 161 22.40 -4.56 -4.91
C GLN A 161 23.26 -5.62 -4.24
N PHE A 162 23.81 -5.32 -3.06
CA PHE A 162 24.58 -6.25 -2.27
C PHE A 162 23.75 -7.45 -1.84
N THR A 163 22.51 -7.27 -1.39
CA THR A 163 21.68 -8.35 -0.87
C THR A 163 20.92 -9.12 -1.95
N ALA A 164 20.76 -8.57 -3.16
CA ALA A 164 19.97 -9.17 -4.24
C ALA A 164 20.35 -10.63 -4.59
N HIS A 165 21.61 -11.03 -4.38
CA HIS A 165 22.08 -12.40 -4.63
C HIS A 165 21.58 -13.43 -3.59
N LEU A 166 21.07 -12.98 -2.45
CA LEU A 166 20.49 -13.82 -1.41
C LEU A 166 19.07 -14.29 -1.77
N LEU A 167 18.43 -13.61 -2.74
CA LEU A 167 17.04 -13.89 -3.11
C LEU A 167 17.01 -15.09 -4.08
N PRO A 168 16.20 -16.13 -3.82
CA PRO A 168 16.08 -17.27 -4.73
C PRO A 168 15.63 -16.87 -6.13
N GLU A 169 16.06 -17.61 -7.16
CA GLU A 169 15.78 -17.30 -8.58
C GLU A 169 14.28 -17.09 -8.89
N LEU A 170 13.38 -17.85 -8.25
CA LEU A 170 11.92 -17.68 -8.39
C LEU A 170 11.42 -16.32 -7.87
N ALA A 171 11.99 -15.83 -6.78
CA ALA A 171 11.65 -14.54 -6.18
C ALA A 171 12.37 -13.37 -6.90
N LYS A 172 13.60 -13.62 -7.38
CA LYS A 172 14.50 -12.63 -7.98
C LYS A 172 13.97 -11.95 -9.24
N LYS A 173 13.19 -12.64 -10.07
CA LYS A 173 12.71 -12.08 -11.35
C LYS A 173 11.48 -11.19 -11.22
N ASN A 174 10.67 -11.38 -10.18
CA ASN A 174 9.32 -10.81 -10.13
C ASN A 174 9.07 -9.94 -8.90
N ILE A 175 9.85 -10.06 -7.82
CA ILE A 175 9.71 -9.20 -6.65
C ILE A 175 10.50 -7.90 -6.87
N ARG A 176 9.80 -6.78 -6.75
CA ARG A 176 10.40 -5.45 -6.87
C ARG A 176 11.27 -5.12 -5.65
N GLN A 177 12.47 -4.62 -5.89
CA GLN A 177 13.41 -4.13 -4.87
C GLN A 177 13.65 -2.64 -5.09
N THR A 178 13.51 -1.81 -4.05
CA THR A 178 13.61 -0.35 -4.14
C THR A 178 13.82 0.29 -2.78
N THR A 179 14.25 1.56 -2.73
CA THR A 179 14.11 2.35 -1.49
C THR A 179 12.69 2.89 -1.37
N PHE A 180 12.28 3.30 -0.18
CA PHE A 180 10.98 3.96 0.02
C PHE A 180 10.87 5.25 -0.80
N ALA A 181 11.95 6.03 -0.83
CA ALA A 181 11.93 7.34 -1.46
C ALA A 181 11.77 7.24 -2.98
N ASP A 182 12.53 6.35 -3.64
CA ASP A 182 12.42 6.15 -5.09
C ASP A 182 11.04 5.62 -5.48
N TRP A 183 10.56 4.62 -4.73
CA TRP A 183 9.22 4.08 -4.94
C TRP A 183 8.14 5.15 -4.81
N ALA A 184 8.24 6.01 -3.79
CA ALA A 184 7.28 7.09 -3.56
C ALA A 184 7.28 8.10 -4.72
N LEU A 185 8.46 8.52 -5.19
CA LEU A 185 8.58 9.44 -6.33
C LEU A 185 8.02 8.83 -7.61
N GLU A 186 8.36 7.58 -7.91
CA GLU A 186 7.81 6.87 -9.07
C GLU A 186 6.29 6.74 -8.97
N TYR A 187 5.78 6.33 -7.81
CA TYR A 187 4.35 6.19 -7.56
C TYR A 187 3.59 7.51 -7.78
N MET A 188 4.19 8.64 -7.41
CA MET A 188 3.61 9.97 -7.64
C MET A 188 3.79 10.48 -9.08
N GLY A 189 4.65 9.85 -9.88
CA GLY A 189 5.04 10.32 -11.22
C GLY A 189 5.98 11.53 -11.17
N LEU A 190 6.84 11.60 -10.14
CA LEU A 190 7.72 12.74 -9.87
C LEU A 190 9.21 12.44 -10.14
N ASN A 191 9.56 11.18 -10.37
CA ASN A 191 10.93 10.69 -10.56
C ASN A 191 11.66 11.27 -11.80
N GLU A 192 10.94 11.74 -12.82
CA GLU A 192 11.56 12.43 -13.96
C GLU A 192 11.86 13.91 -13.69
N LYS A 193 11.11 14.53 -12.77
CA LYS A 193 11.19 15.96 -12.48
C LYS A 193 12.05 16.29 -11.26
N TYR A 194 12.03 15.41 -10.25
CA TYR A 194 12.69 15.62 -8.97
C TYR A 194 13.70 14.53 -8.69
N ALA A 195 14.83 14.91 -8.09
CA ALA A 195 15.80 13.99 -7.52
C ALA A 195 15.75 14.02 -5.99
N ILE A 196 16.06 12.89 -5.36
CA ILE A 196 16.12 12.78 -3.90
C ILE A 196 17.51 13.25 -3.44
N CYS A 197 17.55 14.03 -2.39
CA CYS A 197 18.77 14.33 -1.64
C CYS A 197 18.66 13.87 -0.19
N ASP A 198 19.81 13.72 0.46
CA ASP A 198 19.91 13.42 1.89
C ASP A 198 20.91 14.38 2.54
N THR A 199 20.61 15.68 2.44
CA THR A 199 21.49 16.70 3.03
C THR A 199 21.47 16.62 4.55
N VAL A 200 20.34 16.22 5.14
CA VAL A 200 20.21 15.99 6.58
C VAL A 200 21.21 14.95 7.07
N ASN A 201 21.39 13.82 6.36
CA ASN A 201 22.40 12.84 6.74
C ASN A 201 23.81 13.45 6.78
N SER A 202 24.16 14.22 5.74
CA SER A 202 25.46 14.88 5.68
C SER A 202 25.66 15.87 6.83
N ILE A 203 24.60 16.58 7.24
CA ILE A 203 24.68 17.54 8.34
C ILE A 203 24.80 16.84 9.69
N VAL A 204 23.94 15.85 9.95
CA VAL A 204 23.84 15.19 11.25
C VAL A 204 25.09 14.35 11.56
N LEU A 205 25.68 13.71 10.54
CA LEU A 205 26.86 12.85 10.73
C LEU A 205 28.19 13.61 10.68
N ASP A 206 28.24 14.82 10.13
CA ASP A 206 29.49 15.58 10.04
C ASP A 206 29.89 16.18 11.39
N ALA A 207 30.96 15.66 11.99
CA ALA A 207 31.49 16.13 13.26
C ALA A 207 32.06 17.56 13.20
N ALA A 208 32.37 18.09 12.02
CA ALA A 208 32.84 19.46 11.84
C ALA A 208 31.71 20.50 11.99
N ILE A 209 30.45 20.09 11.83
CA ILE A 209 29.30 20.98 11.97
C ILE A 209 28.94 21.16 13.45
N ASP A 210 28.59 22.39 13.80
CA ASP A 210 28.20 22.77 15.15
C ASP A 210 27.10 21.85 15.71
N ARG A 211 27.26 21.47 16.98
CA ARG A 211 26.37 20.51 17.65
C ARG A 211 24.93 21.01 17.71
N GLU A 212 24.71 22.30 17.91
CA GLU A 212 23.36 22.87 18.00
C GLU A 212 22.64 22.75 16.67
N ILE A 213 23.31 23.07 15.56
CA ILE A 213 22.78 22.90 14.20
C ILE A 213 22.41 21.44 13.95
N ARG A 214 23.31 20.50 14.27
CA ARG A 214 23.04 19.06 14.09
C ARG A 214 21.84 18.59 14.88
N VAL A 215 21.68 19.04 16.13
CA VAL A 215 20.54 18.70 16.97
C VAL A 215 19.24 19.30 16.44
N GLN A 216 19.26 20.52 15.91
CA GLN A 216 18.09 21.16 15.31
C GLN A 216 17.63 20.42 14.06
N GLU A 217 18.55 20.08 13.13
CA GLU A 217 18.21 19.29 11.93
C GLU A 217 17.72 17.89 12.29
N PHE A 218 18.33 17.24 13.29
CA PHE A 218 17.85 15.96 13.82
C PHE A 218 16.40 16.06 14.28
N LYS A 219 16.07 17.06 15.12
CA LYS A 219 14.71 17.26 15.63
C LYS A 219 13.72 17.58 14.51
N ARG A 220 14.12 18.41 13.54
CA ARG A 220 13.33 18.75 12.35
C ARG A 220 12.97 17.51 11.55
N ALA A 221 13.96 16.70 11.19
CA ALA A 221 13.75 15.50 10.40
C ALA A 221 12.90 14.45 11.14
N ASN A 222 13.11 14.30 12.46
CA ASN A 222 12.28 13.45 13.29
C ASN A 222 10.81 13.89 13.29
N LEU A 223 10.59 15.20 13.43
CA LEU A 223 9.26 15.79 13.43
C LEU A 223 8.52 15.52 12.12
N LYS A 224 9.16 15.71 10.97
CA LYS A 224 8.59 15.49 9.63
C LYS A 224 8.10 14.03 9.42
N GLY A 225 8.76 13.05 10.04
CA GLY A 225 8.36 11.65 9.98
C GLY A 225 7.37 11.19 11.07
N SER A 226 6.95 12.08 11.96
CA SER A 226 6.22 11.73 13.19
C SER A 226 4.70 11.64 13.01
N ARG A 227 4.02 11.08 14.03
CA ARG A 227 2.55 11.09 14.13
C ARG A 227 1.97 12.51 14.22
N LYS A 228 2.67 13.43 14.89
CA LYS A 228 2.27 14.84 14.98
C LYS A 228 2.24 15.49 13.60
N MET A 229 3.23 15.20 12.75
CA MET A 229 3.21 15.66 11.37
C MET A 229 2.03 15.07 10.61
N GLN A 230 1.72 13.78 10.75
CA GLN A 230 0.53 13.20 10.15
C GLN A 230 -0.75 13.97 10.54
N GLN A 231 -0.92 14.27 11.83
CA GLN A 231 -2.09 15.01 12.33
C GLN A 231 -2.13 16.45 11.80
N LEU A 232 -0.98 17.12 11.67
CA LEU A 232 -0.90 18.43 11.02
C LEU A 232 -1.31 18.35 9.54
N LEU A 233 -0.82 17.37 8.80
CA LEU A 233 -1.20 17.16 7.40
C LEU A 233 -2.69 16.85 7.26
N ASP A 234 -3.26 16.04 8.16
CA ASP A 234 -4.71 15.77 8.19
C ASP A 234 -5.52 17.06 8.34
N ARG A 235 -5.10 17.98 9.23
CA ARG A 235 -5.72 19.30 9.39
C ARG A 235 -5.51 20.19 8.17
N TYR A 236 -4.33 20.16 7.56
CA TYR A 236 -4.06 20.93 6.35
C TYR A 236 -4.90 20.45 5.16
N ILE A 237 -5.05 19.14 4.97
CA ILE A 237 -5.94 18.57 3.94
C ILE A 237 -7.36 19.06 4.16
N GLU A 238 -7.82 19.08 5.41
CA GLU A 238 -9.15 19.57 5.76
C GLU A 238 -9.30 21.08 5.49
N HIS A 239 -8.31 21.88 5.84
CA HIS A 239 -8.27 23.29 5.49
C HIS A 239 -8.37 23.48 3.97
N ARG A 240 -7.58 22.75 3.19
CA ARG A 240 -7.61 22.79 1.71
C ARG A 240 -8.94 22.32 1.11
N ARG A 241 -9.65 21.40 1.78
CA ARG A 241 -11.02 20.99 1.39
C ARG A 241 -12.06 22.07 1.61
N ASN A 242 -11.83 22.97 2.57
CA ASN A 242 -12.75 24.04 2.93
C ASN A 242 -12.45 25.34 2.15
N ILE A 243 -11.32 25.43 1.46
CA ILE A 243 -11.08 26.44 0.43
C ILE A 243 -11.91 26.07 -0.80
N PHE A 244 -13.19 26.40 -0.74
CA PHE A 244 -14.15 26.24 -1.83
C PHE A 244 -14.71 27.61 -2.19
N ASP A 245 -14.04 28.27 -3.14
CA ASP A 245 -14.32 29.67 -3.51
C ASP A 245 -15.41 29.71 -4.59
N MET A 246 -16.66 29.65 -4.14
CA MET A 246 -17.83 29.77 -5.02
C MET A 246 -18.16 31.23 -5.31
N PRO A 247 -18.57 31.56 -6.54
CA PRO A 247 -19.06 32.89 -6.86
C PRO A 247 -20.22 33.28 -5.92
N PRO A 248 -20.26 34.52 -5.41
CA PRO A 248 -21.30 34.95 -4.48
C PRO A 248 -22.70 34.91 -5.10
N GLU A 249 -22.80 35.04 -6.42
CA GLU A 249 -24.07 34.94 -7.17
C GLU A 249 -24.55 33.50 -7.38
N GLY A 250 -23.78 32.50 -6.94
CA GLY A 250 -24.09 31.09 -7.12
C GLY A 250 -23.63 30.54 -8.47
N LEU A 251 -24.26 29.47 -8.90
CA LEU A 251 -23.92 28.72 -10.11
C LEU A 251 -25.03 28.83 -11.14
N THR A 252 -24.79 29.52 -12.25
CA THR A 252 -25.70 29.54 -13.40
C THR A 252 -25.14 28.68 -14.51
N LEU A 253 -25.93 27.69 -14.95
CA LEU A 253 -25.60 26.78 -16.04
C LEU A 253 -26.53 27.03 -17.21
N GLU A 254 -25.97 27.32 -18.39
CA GLU A 254 -26.73 27.50 -19.61
C GLU A 254 -26.97 26.15 -20.29
N GLY A 255 -28.21 25.70 -20.34
CA GLY A 255 -28.59 24.52 -21.09
C GLY A 255 -28.95 24.85 -22.55
N PRO A 256 -29.15 23.81 -23.39
CA PRO A 256 -29.64 23.99 -24.75
C PRO A 256 -30.97 24.76 -24.78
N ARG A 257 -31.28 25.38 -25.93
CA ARG A 257 -32.52 26.14 -26.17
C ARG A 257 -32.71 27.35 -25.22
N GLY A 258 -31.64 27.86 -24.61
CA GLY A 258 -31.66 29.08 -23.80
C GLY A 258 -32.24 28.94 -22.39
N ILE A 259 -32.44 27.70 -21.91
CA ILE A 259 -32.89 27.45 -20.54
C ILE A 259 -31.68 27.46 -19.60
N SER A 260 -31.74 28.34 -18.59
CA SER A 260 -30.70 28.45 -17.56
C SER A 260 -31.11 27.73 -16.29
N VAL A 261 -30.20 26.98 -15.68
CA VAL A 261 -30.39 26.37 -14.35
C VAL A 261 -29.50 27.10 -13.35
N THR A 262 -30.08 27.54 -12.25
CA THR A 262 -29.34 28.24 -11.18
C THR A 262 -29.27 27.41 -9.90
N PHE A 263 -28.16 27.55 -9.19
CA PHE A 263 -27.97 27.03 -7.83
C PHE A 263 -27.43 28.11 -6.90
N SER A 264 -27.94 28.18 -5.68
CA SER A 264 -27.37 29.05 -4.65
C SER A 264 -26.05 28.49 -4.11
N VAL A 265 -25.25 29.34 -3.47
CA VAL A 265 -24.00 28.92 -2.83
C VAL A 265 -24.26 27.88 -1.73
N GLU A 266 -25.32 28.08 -0.95
CA GLU A 266 -25.76 27.19 0.12
C GLU A 266 -26.19 25.83 -0.42
N GLU A 267 -26.93 25.78 -1.54
CA GLU A 267 -27.32 24.53 -2.18
C GLU A 267 -26.08 23.69 -2.57
N VAL A 268 -25.07 24.33 -3.19
CA VAL A 268 -23.84 23.64 -3.61
C VAL A 268 -23.02 23.19 -2.40
N LYS A 269 -22.88 24.05 -1.38
CA LYS A 269 -22.18 23.69 -0.13
C LYS A 269 -22.87 22.54 0.59
N GLN A 270 -24.20 22.52 0.64
CA GLN A 270 -24.96 21.42 1.23
C GLN A 270 -24.75 20.12 0.45
N MET A 271 -24.81 20.17 -0.89
CA MET A 271 -24.52 19.00 -1.72
C MET A 271 -23.12 18.46 -1.47
N TYR A 272 -22.13 19.34 -1.32
CA TYR A 272 -20.75 18.94 -1.00
C TYR A 272 -20.69 18.23 0.35
N THR A 273 -21.21 18.85 1.41
CA THR A 273 -21.26 18.27 2.76
C THR A 273 -21.96 16.91 2.77
N ASP A 274 -23.08 16.78 2.06
CA ASP A 274 -23.85 15.52 2.00
C ASP A 274 -23.12 14.42 1.22
N THR A 275 -22.31 14.77 0.21
CA THR A 275 -21.53 13.78 -0.55
C THR A 275 -20.24 13.37 0.15
N ARG A 276 -19.85 14.09 1.19
CA ARG A 276 -18.55 13.91 1.82
C ARG A 276 -18.50 12.58 2.57
N HIS A 277 -17.56 11.72 2.17
CA HIS A 277 -17.29 10.49 2.89
C HIS A 277 -16.03 10.64 3.75
N TYR A 278 -16.13 10.25 5.02
CA TYR A 278 -14.98 10.22 5.91
C TYR A 278 -13.93 9.24 5.33
N HIS A 279 -12.68 9.68 5.21
CA HIS A 279 -11.54 8.98 4.58
C HIS A 279 -11.48 8.93 3.03
N ALA A 280 -12.38 9.57 2.29
CA ALA A 280 -12.24 9.68 0.84
C ALA A 280 -11.11 10.66 0.45
N SER A 281 -10.61 10.56 -0.79
CA SER A 281 -9.65 11.55 -1.32
C SER A 281 -10.37 12.79 -1.84
N VAL A 282 -9.68 13.94 -1.88
CA VAL A 282 -10.25 15.20 -2.40
C VAL A 282 -10.73 15.05 -3.85
N ALA A 283 -9.98 14.30 -4.68
CA ALA A 283 -10.40 13.98 -6.05
C ALA A 283 -11.63 13.06 -6.10
N SER A 284 -11.85 12.21 -5.09
CA SER A 284 -13.09 11.44 -4.96
C SER A 284 -14.26 12.34 -4.61
N ASP A 285 -14.10 13.19 -3.58
CA ASP A 285 -15.13 14.13 -3.15
C ASP A 285 -15.57 15.04 -4.31
N ARG A 286 -14.60 15.56 -5.07
CA ARG A 286 -14.84 16.37 -6.26
C ARG A 286 -15.62 15.63 -7.35
N ARG A 287 -15.30 14.34 -7.60
CA ARG A 287 -16.04 13.51 -8.57
C ARG A 287 -17.47 13.25 -8.12
N GLN A 288 -17.69 13.02 -6.83
CA GLN A 288 -19.03 12.81 -6.27
C GLN A 288 -19.87 14.08 -6.35
N LEU A 289 -19.32 15.23 -5.98
CA LEU A 289 -19.98 16.53 -6.13
C LEU A 289 -20.33 16.82 -7.59
N HIS A 290 -19.39 16.58 -8.52
CA HIS A 290 -19.66 16.73 -9.95
C HIS A 290 -20.84 15.87 -10.42
N GLY A 291 -20.87 14.59 -10.04
CA GLY A 291 -21.97 13.68 -10.39
C GLY A 291 -23.32 14.13 -9.81
N ARG A 292 -23.34 14.57 -8.56
CA ARG A 292 -24.56 15.06 -7.89
C ARG A 292 -25.07 16.36 -8.50
N LEU A 293 -24.19 17.34 -8.71
CA LEU A 293 -24.53 18.61 -9.37
C LEU A 293 -25.09 18.38 -10.77
N LEU A 294 -24.46 17.50 -11.56
CA LEU A 294 -24.93 17.18 -12.91
C LEU A 294 -26.31 16.51 -12.89
N THR A 295 -26.54 15.61 -11.94
CA THR A 295 -27.84 14.93 -11.78
C THR A 295 -28.94 15.94 -11.43
N GLN A 296 -28.69 16.81 -10.45
CA GLN A 296 -29.66 17.84 -10.07
C GLN A 296 -29.85 18.89 -11.17
N ALA A 297 -28.80 19.25 -11.90
CA ALA A 297 -28.88 20.18 -13.02
C ALA A 297 -29.75 19.62 -14.14
N LYS A 298 -29.59 18.33 -14.50
CA LYS A 298 -30.47 17.65 -15.45
C LYS A 298 -31.92 17.62 -14.97
N GLN A 299 -32.16 17.37 -13.68
CA GLN A 299 -33.51 17.35 -13.12
C GLN A 299 -34.17 18.74 -13.19
N LYS A 300 -33.51 19.79 -12.68
CA LYS A 300 -34.01 21.18 -12.77
C LYS A 300 -34.22 21.61 -14.23
N TYR A 301 -33.32 21.24 -15.14
CA TYR A 301 -33.45 21.52 -16.57
C TYR A 301 -34.68 20.83 -17.19
N ARG A 302 -34.92 19.55 -16.86
CA ARG A 302 -36.10 18.80 -17.33
C ARG A 302 -37.40 19.45 -16.86
N GLU A 303 -37.48 19.84 -15.59
CA GLU A 303 -38.65 20.54 -15.03
C GLU A 303 -38.90 21.88 -15.73
N LEU A 304 -37.85 22.69 -15.96
CA LEU A 304 -37.96 23.97 -16.67
C LEU A 304 -38.34 23.81 -18.14
N SER A 305 -37.80 22.80 -18.83
CA SER A 305 -38.15 22.50 -20.22
C SER A 305 -39.61 22.11 -20.39
N GLY A 306 -40.14 21.31 -19.45
CA GLY A 306 -41.56 20.94 -19.42
C GLY A 306 -42.48 22.15 -19.23
N ASN A 307 -42.09 23.09 -18.36
CA ASN A 307 -42.84 24.33 -18.14
C ASN A 307 -42.87 25.26 -19.37
N GLN A 308 -41.88 25.15 -20.26
CA GLN A 308 -41.81 25.90 -21.52
C GLN A 308 -42.40 25.13 -22.71
N ALA A 309 -43.09 24.01 -22.46
CA ALA A 309 -43.66 23.12 -23.47
C ALA A 309 -42.62 22.61 -24.50
N ILE A 310 -41.37 22.45 -24.06
CA ILE A 310 -40.28 21.91 -24.89
C ILE A 310 -40.29 20.38 -24.76
N GLU A 311 -40.41 19.67 -25.89
CA GLU A 311 -40.41 18.22 -25.93
C GLU A 311 -39.05 17.64 -25.48
N TRP A 312 -39.10 16.64 -24.60
CA TRP A 312 -37.94 15.94 -24.08
C TRP A 312 -37.67 14.67 -24.90
N ASP A 313 -36.72 14.77 -25.83
CA ASP A 313 -36.25 13.66 -26.66
C ASP A 313 -34.83 13.21 -26.25
N GLU A 314 -34.38 12.07 -26.79
CA GLU A 314 -33.04 11.52 -26.50
C GLU A 314 -31.91 12.46 -26.95
N THR A 315 -32.14 13.26 -27.99
CA THR A 315 -31.14 14.21 -28.52
C THR A 315 -30.96 15.40 -27.58
N LEU A 316 -32.05 16.00 -27.09
CA LEU A 316 -32.01 17.07 -26.11
C LEU A 316 -31.40 16.60 -24.79
N GLU A 317 -31.70 15.36 -24.37
CA GLU A 317 -31.10 14.79 -23.17
C GLU A 317 -29.57 14.65 -23.31
N ALA A 318 -29.09 14.15 -24.45
CA ALA A 318 -27.67 14.01 -24.73
C ALA A 318 -26.97 15.38 -24.81
N ASP A 319 -27.58 16.36 -25.48
CA ASP A 319 -27.07 17.72 -25.61
C ASP A 319 -27.04 18.46 -24.27
N ALA A 320 -28.08 18.32 -23.46
CA ALA A 320 -28.14 18.89 -22.11
C ALA A 320 -27.06 18.26 -21.22
N HIS A 321 -26.93 16.93 -21.24
CA HIS A 321 -25.88 16.25 -20.49
C HIS A 321 -24.48 16.74 -20.87
N ARG A 322 -24.18 16.80 -22.18
CA ARG A 322 -22.88 17.24 -22.68
C ARG A 322 -22.58 18.69 -22.31
N THR A 323 -23.56 19.58 -22.44
CA THR A 323 -23.41 21.02 -22.20
C THR A 323 -23.25 21.32 -20.71
N LEU A 324 -24.17 20.80 -19.89
CA LEU A 324 -24.15 20.99 -18.43
C LEU A 324 -22.91 20.35 -17.81
N SER A 325 -22.52 19.13 -18.21
CA SER A 325 -21.32 18.47 -17.67
C SER A 325 -20.05 19.27 -17.94
N LYS A 326 -19.91 19.87 -19.13
CA LYS A 326 -18.76 20.73 -19.45
C LYS A 326 -18.72 21.98 -18.56
N GLN A 327 -19.86 22.64 -18.37
CA GLN A 327 -19.94 23.84 -17.53
C GLN A 327 -19.69 23.53 -16.05
N VAL A 328 -20.29 22.47 -15.51
CA VAL A 328 -20.03 21.99 -14.14
C VAL A 328 -18.55 21.67 -13.96
N GLY A 329 -17.94 20.94 -14.89
CA GLY A 329 -16.51 20.65 -14.86
C GLY A 329 -15.63 21.89 -14.89
N ARG A 330 -15.96 22.89 -15.73
CA ARG A 330 -15.24 24.17 -15.83
C ARG A 330 -15.32 24.96 -14.53
N ILE A 331 -16.50 25.06 -13.93
CA ILE A 331 -16.72 25.87 -12.74
C ILE A 331 -16.11 25.20 -11.50
N LEU A 332 -16.26 23.87 -11.36
CA LEU A 332 -15.56 23.15 -10.30
C LEU A 332 -14.04 23.22 -10.44
N ASN A 333 -13.49 23.37 -11.66
CA ASN A 333 -12.05 23.62 -11.85
C ASN A 333 -11.62 25.03 -11.40
N SER A 334 -12.49 26.04 -11.52
CA SER A 334 -12.17 27.40 -11.10
C SER A 334 -12.36 27.61 -9.59
N CYS A 335 -13.35 26.95 -8.99
CA CYS A 335 -13.67 27.11 -7.57
C CYS A 335 -12.80 26.27 -6.63
N TRP A 336 -12.19 25.19 -7.15
CA TRP A 336 -11.32 24.32 -6.37
C TRP A 336 -9.85 24.68 -6.60
N PRO A 337 -9.04 24.91 -5.55
CA PRO A 337 -7.63 25.18 -5.73
C PRO A 337 -6.93 24.00 -6.42
N ARG A 338 -5.94 24.31 -7.25
CA ARG A 338 -5.06 23.29 -7.83
C ARG A 338 -4.34 22.57 -6.69
N LEU A 339 -4.45 21.25 -6.66
CA LEU A 339 -3.82 20.41 -5.66
C LEU A 339 -2.47 19.92 -6.20
N ASP A 340 -1.38 20.41 -5.60
CA ASP A 340 -0.02 19.97 -5.91
C ASP A 340 0.68 19.66 -4.58
N ALA A 341 0.86 18.37 -4.32
CA ALA A 341 1.35 17.89 -3.02
C ALA A 341 2.76 18.41 -2.69
N VAL A 342 3.61 18.67 -3.68
CA VAL A 342 4.98 19.14 -3.46
C VAL A 342 4.96 20.62 -3.07
N SER A 343 4.29 21.47 -3.87
CA SER A 343 4.21 22.89 -3.55
C SER A 343 3.43 23.13 -2.27
N ASP A 344 2.28 22.47 -2.11
CA ASP A 344 1.42 22.62 -0.94
C ASP A 344 2.14 22.22 0.35
N TYR A 345 2.96 21.15 0.33
CA TYR A 345 3.78 20.76 1.49
C TYR A 345 4.80 21.84 1.85
N TYR A 346 5.53 22.37 0.87
CA TYR A 346 6.54 23.38 1.13
C TYR A 346 5.94 24.74 1.49
N ASP A 347 4.78 25.09 0.96
CA ASP A 347 4.04 26.30 1.33
C ASP A 347 3.52 26.18 2.77
N LEU A 348 2.97 25.03 3.16
CA LEU A 348 2.57 24.76 4.55
C LEU A 348 3.74 24.94 5.52
N CYS A 349 4.89 24.35 5.22
CA CYS A 349 6.02 24.41 6.14
C CYS A 349 6.63 25.82 6.25
N LYS A 350 6.45 26.70 5.24
CA LYS A 350 6.96 28.09 5.26
C LYS A 350 5.98 29.08 5.90
N ASP A 351 4.68 28.81 5.87
CA ASP A 351 3.66 29.73 6.37
C ASP A 351 3.46 29.57 7.89
N GLU A 352 4.17 30.40 8.67
CA GLU A 352 4.04 30.41 10.13
C GLU A 352 2.64 30.76 10.63
N GLN A 353 1.88 31.59 9.89
CA GLN A 353 0.54 31.98 10.30
C GLN A 353 -0.41 30.80 10.12
N LEU A 354 -0.32 30.13 8.98
CA LEU A 354 -1.10 28.93 8.72
C LEU A 354 -0.76 27.80 9.69
N LEU A 355 0.52 27.57 9.99
CA LEU A 355 0.91 26.59 11.01
C LEU A 355 0.29 26.89 12.37
N LYS A 356 0.24 28.15 12.79
CA LYS A 356 -0.44 28.55 14.04
C LYS A 356 -1.93 28.31 13.98
N GLN A 357 -2.60 28.65 12.87
CA GLN A 357 -4.03 28.42 12.68
C GLN A 357 -4.37 26.93 12.73
N LEU A 358 -3.59 26.09 12.05
CA LEU A 358 -3.79 24.64 12.02
C LEU A 358 -3.37 23.94 13.32
N ASN A 359 -2.68 24.63 14.21
CA ASN A 359 -2.24 24.10 15.50
C ASN A 359 -3.06 24.68 16.67
N ASP A 360 -4.26 25.16 16.40
CA ASP A 360 -5.20 25.66 17.40
C ASP A 360 -5.85 24.49 18.17
N PRO A 361 -5.78 24.47 19.53
CA PRO A 361 -6.46 23.48 20.35
C PRO A 361 -7.98 23.40 20.15
N ALA A 362 -8.62 24.48 19.69
CA ALA A 362 -10.06 24.47 19.40
C ALA A 362 -10.44 23.58 18.20
N LEU A 363 -9.48 23.20 17.36
CA LEU A 363 -9.73 22.41 16.15
C LEU A 363 -9.70 20.90 16.39
N THR A 364 -9.06 20.41 17.46
CA THR A 364 -8.86 18.96 17.65
C THR A 364 -8.41 18.56 19.05
N ASP A 365 -8.77 17.35 19.47
CA ASP A 365 -8.19 16.65 20.64
C ASP A 365 -6.85 15.94 20.31
N ALA A 366 -6.36 16.04 19.07
CA ALA A 366 -5.11 15.42 18.63
C ALA A 366 -3.86 16.14 19.16
N ASP A 367 -2.71 15.46 19.09
CA ASP A 367 -1.44 16.06 19.52
C ASP A 367 -1.10 17.30 18.67
N LEU A 368 -0.79 18.38 19.38
CA LEU A 368 -0.36 19.64 18.79
C LEU A 368 1.16 19.74 18.78
N LEU A 369 1.68 20.54 17.85
CA LEU A 369 3.07 20.95 17.82
C LEU A 369 3.35 21.91 18.97
N THR A 370 4.49 21.76 19.63
CA THR A 370 5.00 22.77 20.54
C THR A 370 5.46 24.01 19.77
N LYS A 371 5.65 25.14 20.46
CA LYS A 371 6.25 26.34 19.84
C LYS A 371 7.63 26.07 19.25
N GLU A 372 8.43 25.25 19.94
CA GLU A 372 9.75 24.81 19.44
C GLU A 372 9.60 23.97 18.16
N GLU A 373 8.71 22.97 18.16
CA GLU A 373 8.47 22.12 16.99
C GLU A 373 7.99 22.93 15.77
N MET A 374 7.08 23.88 15.95
CA MET A 374 6.64 24.77 14.87
C MET A 374 7.78 25.62 14.32
N SER A 375 8.69 26.11 15.17
CA SER A 375 9.85 26.90 14.73
C SER A 375 10.88 26.09 13.95
N LEU A 376 10.83 24.75 14.02
CA LEU A 376 11.70 23.88 13.23
C LEU A 376 11.20 23.70 11.80
N LEU A 377 9.91 23.88 11.51
CA LEU A 377 9.32 23.57 10.19
C LEU A 377 9.67 24.56 9.07
N PRO A 378 9.81 25.87 9.30
CA PRO A 378 10.25 26.80 8.26
C PRO A 378 11.55 26.34 7.61
N ILE A 379 11.47 26.00 6.31
CA ILE A 379 12.64 25.55 5.57
C ILE A 379 13.28 26.73 4.86
N THR A 380 14.57 26.92 5.14
CA THR A 380 15.34 28.08 4.68
C THR A 380 16.12 27.84 3.38
N LYS A 381 16.33 26.57 2.97
CA LYS A 381 17.07 26.24 1.74
C LYS A 381 16.48 25.03 1.04
N TYR A 382 16.11 25.20 -0.23
CA TYR A 382 15.89 24.10 -1.17
C TYR A 382 16.74 24.31 -2.41
N ALA A 383 17.47 23.28 -2.80
CA ALA A 383 17.94 23.20 -4.17
C ALA A 383 16.72 23.00 -5.08
N PRO A 384 16.57 23.79 -6.17
CA PRO A 384 15.48 23.59 -7.11
C PRO A 384 15.43 22.15 -7.61
N LEU A 385 14.24 21.57 -7.73
CA LEU A 385 14.02 20.20 -8.22
C LEU A 385 14.63 19.08 -7.35
N MET A 386 15.03 19.40 -6.12
CA MET A 386 15.46 18.40 -5.13
C MET A 386 14.40 18.23 -4.04
N ILE A 387 14.18 16.99 -3.59
CA ILE A 387 13.33 16.67 -2.45
C ILE A 387 14.18 15.96 -1.40
N GLU A 388 14.18 16.47 -0.18
CA GLU A 388 14.87 15.80 0.94
C GLU A 388 14.19 14.47 1.27
N ALA A 389 14.98 13.45 1.58
CA ALA A 389 14.50 12.10 1.82
C ALA A 389 13.42 12.04 2.93
N GLU A 390 13.50 12.86 3.97
CA GLU A 390 12.51 12.90 5.05
C GLU A 390 11.19 13.61 4.67
N ASP A 391 11.19 14.45 3.62
CA ASP A 391 9.97 15.12 3.13
C ASP A 391 9.10 14.18 2.28
N VAL A 392 9.70 13.17 1.66
CA VAL A 392 9.05 12.29 0.69
C VAL A 392 7.80 11.63 1.28
N ALA A 393 7.85 11.19 2.54
CA ALA A 393 6.70 10.56 3.21
C ALA A 393 5.54 11.55 3.39
N ALA A 394 5.81 12.79 3.80
CA ALA A 394 4.79 13.82 3.98
C ALA A 394 4.15 14.23 2.65
N ILE A 395 4.96 14.41 1.61
CA ILE A 395 4.48 14.70 0.25
C ILE A 395 3.61 13.54 -0.27
N LEU A 396 4.07 12.30 -0.13
CA LEU A 396 3.29 11.13 -0.53
C LEU A 396 1.98 11.00 0.27
N TYR A 397 1.98 11.38 1.55
CA TYR A 397 0.78 11.40 2.37
C TYR A 397 -0.25 12.40 1.85
N LEU A 398 0.16 13.63 1.52
CA LEU A 398 -0.71 14.62 0.88
C LEU A 398 -1.21 14.14 -0.47
N TYR A 399 -0.32 13.61 -1.31
CA TYR A 399 -0.66 13.09 -2.62
C TYR A 399 -1.77 12.02 -2.56
N HIS A 400 -1.66 11.07 -1.63
CA HIS A 400 -2.70 10.05 -1.42
C HIS A 400 -4.04 10.65 -1.04
N ASN A 401 -4.06 11.62 -0.13
CA ASN A 401 -5.30 12.24 0.30
C ASN A 401 -5.89 13.16 -0.76
N TYR A 402 -5.09 13.70 -1.68
CA TYR A 402 -5.57 14.47 -2.81
C TYR A 402 -6.09 13.58 -3.95
N GLN A 403 -5.29 12.62 -4.41
CA GLN A 403 -5.57 11.85 -5.63
C GLN A 403 -6.26 10.51 -5.36
N GLY A 404 -6.10 9.95 -4.16
CA GLY A 404 -6.48 8.57 -3.83
C GLY A 404 -5.37 7.57 -4.15
N PHE A 405 -5.66 6.29 -3.91
CA PHE A 405 -4.75 5.19 -4.24
C PHE A 405 -4.92 4.77 -5.70
N LYS A 406 -3.81 4.75 -6.46
CA LYS A 406 -3.82 4.45 -7.89
C LYS A 406 -3.48 3.00 -8.22
N SER A 407 -2.71 2.34 -7.36
CA SER A 407 -2.28 0.96 -7.56
C SER A 407 -3.08 -0.02 -6.70
N ALA A 408 -3.05 -1.30 -7.10
CA ALA A 408 -3.42 -2.38 -6.20
C ALA A 408 -2.49 -2.39 -4.97
N LYS A 409 -3.02 -2.90 -3.85
CA LYS A 409 -2.23 -3.14 -2.65
C LYS A 409 -1.22 -4.27 -2.90
N PHE A 410 -0.09 -4.19 -2.21
CA PHE A 410 0.88 -5.28 -2.14
C PHE A 410 0.31 -6.45 -1.36
N ASP A 411 0.49 -7.68 -1.87
CA ASP A 411 0.13 -8.90 -1.17
C ASP A 411 1.06 -9.13 0.04
N HIS A 412 2.33 -8.72 -0.04
CA HIS A 412 3.27 -8.72 1.08
C HIS A 412 4.37 -7.66 0.92
N ILE A 413 4.78 -7.03 2.02
CA ILE A 413 5.87 -6.04 2.05
C ILE A 413 6.99 -6.56 2.96
N LEU A 414 8.21 -6.67 2.44
CA LEU A 414 9.41 -6.87 3.25
C LEU A 414 10.12 -5.52 3.43
N ILE A 415 10.45 -5.17 4.67
CA ILE A 415 11.21 -3.97 5.01
C ILE A 415 12.48 -4.43 5.70
N ASP A 416 13.63 -4.21 5.06
CA ASP A 416 14.94 -4.40 5.69
C ASP A 416 15.43 -3.10 6.33
N GLU A 417 16.18 -3.23 7.42
CA GLU A 417 16.59 -2.12 8.30
C GLU A 417 15.41 -1.21 8.73
N GLY A 418 14.30 -1.84 9.13
CA GLY A 418 13.06 -1.15 9.48
C GLY A 418 13.17 -0.18 10.65
N GLN A 419 14.20 -0.24 11.48
CA GLN A 419 14.44 0.76 12.52
C GLN A 419 14.64 2.17 11.94
N ASP A 420 15.12 2.27 10.70
CA ASP A 420 15.39 3.55 10.02
C ASP A 420 14.15 4.15 9.32
N PHE A 421 13.03 3.44 9.34
CA PHE A 421 11.75 3.92 8.83
C PHE A 421 11.06 4.81 9.86
N SER A 422 10.45 5.90 9.40
CA SER A 422 9.65 6.81 10.21
C SER A 422 8.24 6.28 10.41
N TYR A 423 7.56 6.82 11.44
CA TYR A 423 6.16 6.51 11.69
C TYR A 423 5.28 6.77 10.46
N LEU A 424 5.50 7.89 9.77
CA LEU A 424 4.70 8.26 8.60
C LEU A 424 4.91 7.29 7.42
N GLN A 425 6.14 6.79 7.22
CA GLN A 425 6.42 5.76 6.23
C GLN A 425 5.63 4.48 6.54
N TYR A 426 5.65 4.01 7.79
CA TYR A 426 4.83 2.86 8.21
C TYR A 426 3.33 3.10 8.05
N ALA A 427 2.85 4.29 8.39
CA ALA A 427 1.43 4.65 8.23
C ALA A 427 0.99 4.59 6.75
N ILE A 428 1.88 4.96 5.82
CA ILE A 428 1.64 4.86 4.38
C ILE A 428 1.70 3.41 3.92
N LEU A 429 2.75 2.66 4.28
CA LEU A 429 2.92 1.26 3.88
C LEU A 429 1.78 0.37 4.38
N LYS A 430 1.26 0.63 5.58
CA LYS A 430 0.05 -0.03 6.10
C LYS A 430 -1.15 0.14 5.18
N LYS A 431 -1.32 1.30 4.54
CA LYS A 431 -2.43 1.53 3.57
C LYS A 431 -2.19 0.80 2.24
N HIS A 432 -0.92 0.59 1.87
CA HIS A 432 -0.49 -0.14 0.67
C HIS A 432 -0.40 -1.65 0.86
N SER A 433 -0.44 -2.16 2.08
CA SER A 433 -0.41 -3.58 2.37
C SER A 433 -1.82 -4.19 2.41
N ARG A 434 -1.98 -5.34 1.75
CA ARG A 434 -3.16 -6.19 1.87
C ARG A 434 -3.13 -6.92 3.22
N ASP A 435 -4.21 -6.84 3.97
CA ASP A 435 -4.35 -7.47 5.30
C ASP A 435 -3.22 -7.12 6.29
N CYS A 436 -2.53 -5.99 6.09
CA CYS A 436 -1.34 -5.57 6.83
C CYS A 436 -0.19 -6.59 6.81
N SER A 437 -0.15 -7.48 5.82
CA SER A 437 0.89 -8.47 5.54
C SER A 437 2.25 -7.80 5.32
N MET A 438 3.07 -7.76 6.38
CA MET A 438 4.38 -7.11 6.38
C MET A 438 5.40 -7.91 7.20
N THR A 439 6.63 -8.02 6.71
CA THR A 439 7.78 -8.53 7.46
C THR A 439 8.78 -7.39 7.61
N ILE A 440 9.12 -7.05 8.85
CA ILE A 440 10.04 -5.96 9.18
C ILE A 440 11.27 -6.60 9.82
N LEU A 441 12.43 -6.36 9.24
CA LEU A 441 13.71 -6.83 9.74
C LEU A 441 14.47 -5.64 10.33
N GLY A 442 15.19 -5.84 11.43
CA GLY A 442 16.00 -4.74 11.96
C GLY A 442 16.69 -5.03 13.27
N ASP A 443 17.39 -4.00 13.75
CA ASP A 443 17.95 -3.90 15.09
C ASP A 443 17.85 -2.47 15.60
N MET A 444 17.13 -2.25 16.70
CA MET A 444 17.01 -0.92 17.32
C MET A 444 18.35 -0.34 17.75
N ALA A 445 19.34 -1.19 18.05
CA ALA A 445 20.67 -0.75 18.44
C ALA A 445 21.56 -0.34 17.26
N GLN A 446 21.13 -0.57 16.01
CA GLN A 446 21.93 -0.34 14.79
C GLN A 446 21.37 0.74 13.85
N SER A 447 20.47 1.59 14.34
CA SER A 447 19.93 2.68 13.51
C SER A 447 21.02 3.65 13.10
N ILE A 448 21.28 3.74 11.80
CA ILE A 448 22.19 4.71 11.20
C ILE A 448 21.47 5.99 10.79
N TYR A 449 20.13 5.92 10.61
CA TYR A 449 19.26 7.06 10.33
C TYR A 449 18.38 7.41 11.53
N SER A 450 18.95 7.38 12.73
CA SER A 450 18.24 7.60 14.01
C SER A 450 17.47 8.93 14.10
N TYR A 451 17.84 9.91 13.26
CA TYR A 451 17.13 11.18 13.14
C TYR A 451 15.72 11.03 12.54
N ARG A 452 15.51 10.08 11.62
CA ARG A 452 14.20 9.84 10.97
C ARG A 452 13.55 8.51 11.37
N GLY A 453 14.31 7.58 11.94
CA GLY A 453 13.84 6.26 12.34
C GLY A 453 12.94 6.24 13.59
N ILE A 454 12.35 5.07 13.85
CA ILE A 454 11.59 4.78 15.07
C ILE A 454 12.53 4.57 16.28
N ARG A 455 11.97 4.70 17.49
CA ARG A 455 12.70 4.47 18.76
C ARG A 455 12.28 3.21 19.51
N LYS A 456 11.15 2.63 19.13
CA LYS A 456 10.62 1.36 19.63
C LYS A 456 9.73 0.73 18.57
N TRP A 457 9.63 -0.59 18.57
CA TRP A 457 8.78 -1.34 17.64
C TRP A 457 7.28 -1.23 17.98
N SER A 458 6.93 -1.03 19.26
CA SER A 458 5.56 -1.05 19.79
C SER A 458 4.75 0.21 19.52
#